data_AF-A0A9E1T5D6-F1
#
_entry.id   AF-A0A9E1T5D6-F1
#
_cell.length_a   1.000
_cell.length_b   1.000
_cell.length_c   1.000
_cell.angle_alpha   90.00
_cell.angle_beta   90.00
_cell.angle_gamma   90.00
#
_symmetry.space_group_name_H-M   'P 1'
#
loop_
_entity.id
_entity.type
_entity.pdbx_description
1 polymer ?
#
loop_
_entity_poly.entity_id
_entity_poly.type
_entity_poly.pdbx_seq_one_letter_code
_entity_poly.pdbx_strand_id
1 'polypeptide(L)'
;MAKKLVGSMKLQVPAGKANPSPPVGPALGQRGINIMEFCKAFNAKTADMEPGAPCPTVITYYQDKSFTMEIKTPPASYYLKKAAKLSSGAKTPSREVVGHVTAAQVKEIAEAKMKDLNANDIEGAMQIILGSARSMGIEVK
;
A
#
# COMPACT_ATOMS: atom_id res chain seq x y z
N MET A 1 2.15 31.00 -2.66
CA MET A 1 3.48 31.15 -2.04
C MET A 1 3.95 29.77 -1.59
N ALA A 2 4.99 29.23 -2.21
CA ALA A 2 5.39 27.83 -2.06
C ALA A 2 6.08 27.61 -0.70
N LYS A 3 5.45 26.82 0.18
CA LYS A 3 6.07 26.39 1.45
C LYS A 3 7.38 25.67 1.12
N LYS A 4 8.50 26.09 1.75
CA LYS A 4 9.82 25.45 1.55
C LYS A 4 9.74 23.99 1.99
N LEU A 5 9.86 23.09 1.02
CA LEU A 5 9.80 21.65 1.18
C LEU A 5 11.14 21.20 1.78
N VAL A 6 11.10 20.57 2.95
CA VAL A 6 12.32 20.12 3.65
C VAL A 6 12.72 18.73 3.14
N GLY A 7 11.72 17.91 2.83
CA GLY A 7 11.90 16.64 2.15
C GLY A 7 10.61 15.85 2.04
N SER A 8 10.68 14.72 1.33
CA SER A 8 9.64 13.71 1.27
C SER A 8 10.19 12.38 1.76
N MET A 9 9.44 11.68 2.60
CA MET A 9 9.77 10.33 3.08
C MET A 9 8.70 9.34 2.63
N LYS A 10 9.13 8.15 2.19
CA LYS A 10 8.23 7.03 1.90
C LYS A 10 8.30 6.05 3.07
N LEU A 11 7.16 5.79 3.69
CA LEU A 11 7.01 4.84 4.80
C LEU A 11 5.95 3.81 4.43
N GLN A 12 6.17 2.56 4.80
CA GLN A 12 5.18 1.50 4.65
C GLN A 12 4.53 1.26 6.00
N VAL A 13 3.24 1.55 6.12
CA VAL A 13 2.49 1.44 7.37
C VAL A 13 1.28 0.53 7.17
N PRO A 14 1.05 -0.47 8.03
CA PRO A 14 -0.14 -1.30 7.95
C PRO A 14 -1.40 -0.47 8.29
N ALA A 15 -2.39 -0.52 7.41
CA ALA A 15 -3.70 0.13 7.57
C ALA A 15 -4.37 -0.26 8.90
N GLY A 16 -4.94 0.70 9.61
CA GLY A 16 -5.62 0.49 10.89
C GLY A 16 -4.72 0.06 12.06
N LYS A 17 -3.41 -0.12 11.85
CA LYS A 17 -2.41 -0.44 12.87
C LYS A 17 -1.20 0.48 12.79
N ALA A 18 -1.42 1.79 12.58
CA ALA A 18 -0.33 2.76 12.76
C ALA A 18 0.05 2.85 14.24
N ASN A 19 1.03 2.04 14.63
CA ASN A 19 1.68 2.11 15.91
C ASN A 19 3.02 2.86 15.78
N PRO A 20 3.46 3.57 16.83
CA PRO A 20 4.76 4.23 16.91
C PRO A 20 5.91 3.21 17.05
N SER A 21 5.87 2.14 16.25
CA SER A 21 6.84 1.05 16.26
C SER A 21 8.21 1.55 15.79
N PRO A 22 9.32 0.87 16.14
CA PRO A 22 10.69 1.32 15.85
C PRO A 22 11.02 1.68 14.39
N PRO A 23 10.35 1.18 13.34
CA PRO A 23 10.62 1.65 11.97
C PRO A 23 10.00 3.03 11.65
N VAL A 24 8.90 3.42 12.32
CA VAL A 24 8.15 4.66 12.00
C VAL A 24 8.47 5.78 12.99
N GLY A 25 8.59 5.44 14.28
CA GLY A 25 8.82 6.40 15.37
C GLY A 25 10.12 7.20 15.24
N PRO A 26 11.30 6.56 15.12
CA PRO A 26 12.58 7.24 14.98
C PRO A 26 12.67 8.07 13.70
N ALA A 27 12.13 7.56 12.59
CA ALA A 27 12.24 8.23 11.30
C ALA A 27 11.40 9.52 11.22
N LEU A 28 10.21 9.54 11.84
CA LEU A 28 9.37 10.73 11.93
C LEU A 28 9.81 11.67 13.05
N GLY A 29 10.22 11.11 14.20
CA GLY A 29 10.70 11.87 15.35
C GLY A 29 11.98 12.65 15.06
N GLN A 30 12.93 12.07 14.32
CA GLN A 30 14.15 12.77 13.88
C GLN A 30 13.86 13.98 12.96
N ARG A 31 12.69 14.02 12.32
CA ARG A 31 12.27 15.09 11.41
C ARG A 31 11.34 16.11 12.06
N GLY A 32 11.06 15.97 13.36
CA GLY A 32 10.21 16.90 14.11
C GLY A 32 8.72 16.80 13.79
N ILE A 33 8.27 15.66 13.23
CA ILE A 33 6.86 15.40 12.90
C ILE A 33 6.19 14.77 14.13
N ASN A 34 4.97 15.22 14.44
CA ASN A 34 4.21 14.70 15.56
C ASN A 34 3.69 13.27 15.28
N ILE A 35 4.38 12.26 15.81
CA ILE A 35 4.12 10.83 15.55
C ILE A 35 2.69 10.44 15.91
N MET A 36 2.14 11.01 16.99
CA MET A 36 0.81 10.69 17.49
C MET A 36 -0.29 11.24 16.57
N GLU A 37 -0.09 12.45 16.07
CA GLU A 37 -0.98 13.11 15.12
C GLU A 37 -0.94 12.41 13.75
N PHE A 38 0.26 12.00 13.32
CA PHE A 38 0.44 11.18 12.13
C PHE A 38 -0.30 9.85 12.24
N CYS A 39 -0.12 9.08 13.34
CA CYS A 39 -0.82 7.82 13.52
C CYS A 39 -2.36 8.00 13.55
N LYS A 40 -2.87 9.05 14.19
CA LYS A 40 -4.32 9.33 14.21
C LYS A 40 -4.86 9.68 12.83
N ALA A 41 -4.23 10.60 12.12
CA ALA A 41 -4.65 11.00 10.78
C ALA A 41 -4.50 9.84 9.76
N PHE A 42 -3.45 9.01 9.92
CA PHE A 42 -3.27 7.81 9.11
C PHE A 42 -4.35 6.76 9.40
N ASN A 43 -4.64 6.48 10.67
CA ASN A 43 -5.71 5.54 11.05
C ASN A 43 -7.09 6.05 10.62
N ALA A 44 -7.34 7.36 10.66
CA ALA A 44 -8.60 7.94 10.18
C ALA A 44 -8.76 7.79 8.66
N LYS A 45 -7.71 8.08 7.88
CA LYS A 45 -7.73 7.90 6.42
C LYS A 45 -7.67 6.43 5.98
N THR A 46 -7.11 5.53 6.80
CA THR A 46 -7.10 4.09 6.54
C THR A 46 -8.22 3.33 7.24
N ALA A 47 -9.14 4.01 7.93
CA ALA A 47 -10.31 3.38 8.55
C ALA A 47 -11.23 2.76 7.50
N ASP A 48 -11.32 3.39 6.31
CA ASP A 48 -12.07 2.88 5.16
C ASP A 48 -11.31 1.78 4.38
N MET A 49 -10.05 1.51 4.72
CA MET A 49 -9.22 0.49 4.08
C MET A 49 -9.09 -0.76 4.93
N GLU A 50 -8.89 -1.92 4.29
CA GLU A 50 -8.79 -3.18 5.01
C GLU A 50 -7.68 -3.17 6.08
N PRO A 51 -8.02 -3.43 7.35
CA PRO A 51 -7.05 -3.41 8.44
C PRO A 51 -5.97 -4.48 8.22
N GLY A 52 -4.71 -4.05 8.31
CA GLY A 52 -3.52 -4.90 8.11
C GLY A 52 -2.90 -4.82 6.72
N ALA A 53 -3.52 -4.15 5.75
CA ALA A 53 -2.93 -3.97 4.44
C ALA A 53 -1.75 -2.96 4.49
N PRO A 54 -0.55 -3.30 3.98
CA PRO A 54 0.59 -2.39 3.99
C PRO A 54 0.34 -1.26 2.99
N CYS A 55 -0.01 -0.07 3.49
CA CYS A 55 -0.21 1.11 2.65
C CYS A 55 1.10 1.91 2.56
N PRO A 56 1.67 2.07 1.36
CA PRO A 56 2.80 2.98 1.18
C PRO A 56 2.30 4.42 1.33
N THR A 57 2.84 5.11 2.32
CA THR A 57 2.52 6.50 2.66
C THR A 57 3.68 7.38 2.25
N VAL A 58 3.40 8.40 1.45
CA VAL A 58 4.34 9.47 1.15
C VAL A 58 4.05 10.61 2.12
N ILE A 59 5.06 10.98 2.90
CA ILE A 59 4.98 12.05 3.89
C ILE A 59 5.90 13.15 3.41
N THR A 60 5.30 14.26 3.00
CA THR A 60 6.03 15.46 2.63
C THR A 60 5.98 16.41 3.81
N TYR A 61 7.14 16.82 4.31
CA TYR A 61 7.25 17.69 5.48
C TYR A 61 7.87 19.03 5.12
N TYR A 62 7.33 20.08 5.72
CA TYR A 62 7.62 21.47 5.44
C TYR A 62 8.32 22.12 6.64
N GLN A 63 8.96 23.26 6.38
CA GLN A 63 9.81 23.95 7.36
C GLN A 63 9.01 24.51 8.55
N ASP A 64 7.70 24.71 8.38
CA ASP A 64 6.74 25.15 9.39
C ASP A 64 6.27 23.99 10.31
N LYS A 65 6.93 22.82 10.26
CA LYS A 65 6.51 21.59 10.94
C LYS A 65 5.17 21.03 10.45
N SER A 66 4.61 21.59 9.37
CA SER A 66 3.46 21.00 8.70
C SER A 66 3.90 19.75 7.94
N PHE A 67 3.04 18.74 7.90
CA PHE A 67 3.25 17.54 7.10
C PHE A 67 2.00 17.23 6.27
N THR A 68 2.19 16.85 5.02
CA THR A 68 1.14 16.31 4.16
C THR A 68 1.38 14.82 3.99
N MET A 69 0.38 14.02 4.34
CA MET A 69 0.40 12.58 4.10
C MET A 69 -0.50 12.23 2.91
N GLU A 70 0.12 11.58 1.93
CA GLU A 70 -0.57 10.93 0.81
C GLU A 70 -0.46 9.42 1.02
N ILE A 71 -1.60 8.81 1.34
CA ILE A 71 -1.69 7.37 1.54
C ILE A 71 -2.08 6.78 0.20
N LYS A 72 -1.23 5.91 -0.32
CA LYS A 72 -1.55 5.14 -1.52
C LYS A 72 -2.23 3.85 -1.13
N THR A 73 -3.05 3.31 -2.03
CA THR A 73 -3.63 1.98 -1.85
C THR A 73 -2.58 0.92 -1.58
N PRO A 74 -2.95 -0.14 -0.83
CA PRO A 74 -2.11 -1.30 -0.65
C PRO A 74 -1.62 -1.87 -1.99
N PRO A 75 -0.40 -2.40 -2.05
CA PRO A 75 0.12 -3.01 -3.27
C PRO A 75 -0.78 -4.17 -3.67
N ALA A 76 -0.95 -4.35 -4.99
CA ALA A 76 -1.67 -5.50 -5.56
C ALA A 76 -1.15 -6.83 -4.97
N SER A 77 0.14 -6.88 -4.66
CA SER A 77 0.80 -8.00 -4.01
C SER A 77 0.17 -8.45 -2.69
N TYR A 78 -0.37 -7.52 -1.88
CA TYR A 78 -1.02 -7.88 -0.63
C TYR A 78 -2.42 -8.45 -0.85
N TYR A 79 -3.21 -7.80 -1.72
CA TYR A 79 -4.54 -8.29 -2.09
C TYR A 79 -4.50 -9.68 -2.73
N LEU A 80 -3.54 -9.91 -3.62
CA LEU A 80 -3.34 -11.20 -4.27
C LEU A 80 -2.89 -12.29 -3.28
N LYS A 81 -1.99 -11.98 -2.33
CA LYS A 81 -1.63 -12.91 -1.26
C LYS A 81 -2.82 -13.25 -0.37
N LYS A 82 -3.68 -12.28 -0.08
CA LYS A 82 -4.90 -12.48 0.70
C LYS A 82 -5.93 -13.33 -0.04
N ALA A 83 -6.18 -13.03 -1.31
CA ALA A 83 -7.07 -13.80 -2.17
C ALA A 83 -6.60 -15.25 -2.36
N ALA A 84 -5.29 -15.45 -2.52
CA ALA A 84 -4.67 -16.78 -2.61
C ALA A 84 -4.48 -17.47 -1.24
N LYS A 85 -4.83 -16.82 -0.11
CA LYS A 85 -4.62 -17.30 1.27
C LYS A 85 -3.18 -17.73 1.59
N LEU A 86 -2.18 -17.03 1.04
CA LEU A 86 -0.76 -17.35 1.21
C LEU A 86 -0.04 -16.31 2.06
N SER A 87 0.77 -16.79 2.99
CA SER A 87 1.61 -15.94 3.86
C SER A 87 2.91 -15.51 3.18
N SER A 88 3.40 -16.28 2.20
CA SER A 88 4.65 -16.05 1.47
C SER A 88 4.43 -16.16 -0.04
N GLY A 89 5.09 -15.28 -0.81
CA GLY A 89 5.11 -15.39 -2.29
C GLY A 89 6.08 -16.48 -2.75
N ALA A 90 6.06 -16.80 -4.05
CA ALA A 90 7.01 -17.75 -4.64
C ALA A 90 8.45 -17.27 -4.44
N LYS A 91 9.32 -18.17 -3.98
CA LYS A 91 10.77 -17.93 -3.96
C LYS A 91 11.35 -17.90 -5.38
N THR A 92 10.73 -18.66 -6.29
CA THR A 92 11.10 -18.72 -7.71
C THR A 92 9.86 -18.43 -8.58
N PRO A 93 9.48 -17.16 -8.77
CA PRO A 93 8.38 -16.82 -9.66
C PRO A 93 8.68 -17.36 -11.07
N SER A 94 7.69 -18.01 -11.70
CA SER A 94 7.79 -18.77 -12.97
C SER A 94 8.13 -20.26 -12.88
N ARG A 95 8.68 -20.76 -11.76
CA ARG A 95 8.97 -22.21 -11.59
C ARG A 95 8.02 -22.88 -10.62
N GLU A 96 7.57 -22.14 -9.61
CA GLU A 96 6.63 -22.63 -8.61
C GLU A 96 5.38 -21.73 -8.60
N VAL A 97 4.22 -22.34 -8.83
CA VAL A 97 2.93 -21.69 -8.61
C VAL A 97 2.57 -21.91 -7.15
N VAL A 98 2.61 -20.84 -6.37
CA VAL A 98 2.33 -20.92 -4.93
C VAL A 98 0.85 -20.77 -4.62
N GLY A 99 0.05 -20.23 -5.55
CA GLY A 99 -1.37 -19.99 -5.33
C GLY A 99 -2.16 -19.79 -6.61
N HIS A 100 -3.49 -19.88 -6.45
CA HIS A 100 -4.44 -19.57 -7.50
C HIS A 100 -5.38 -18.46 -7.04
N VAL A 101 -5.71 -17.55 -7.94
CA VAL A 101 -6.79 -16.56 -7.75
C VAL A 101 -7.77 -16.67 -8.92
N THR A 102 -9.04 -16.41 -8.68
CA THR A 102 -10.03 -16.44 -9.77
C THR A 102 -10.09 -15.11 -10.50
N ALA A 103 -10.50 -15.13 -11.77
CA ALA A 103 -10.75 -13.91 -12.54
C ALA A 103 -11.73 -12.95 -11.83
N ALA A 104 -12.72 -13.48 -11.09
CA ALA A 104 -13.64 -12.69 -10.26
C ALA A 104 -12.91 -11.94 -9.14
N GLN A 105 -12.01 -12.60 -8.42
CA GLN A 105 -11.21 -11.95 -7.37
C GLN A 105 -10.26 -10.90 -7.95
N VAL A 106 -9.67 -11.16 -9.12
CA VAL A 106 -8.83 -10.18 -9.81
C VAL A 106 -9.64 -8.94 -10.17
N LYS A 107 -10.89 -9.11 -10.60
CA LYS A 107 -11.80 -8.00 -10.91
C LYS A 107 -12.16 -7.19 -9.66
N GLU A 108 -12.54 -7.85 -8.56
CA GLU A 108 -12.83 -7.17 -7.29
C GLU A 108 -11.62 -6.38 -6.77
N ILE A 109 -10.42 -6.95 -6.87
CA ILE A 109 -9.17 -6.27 -6.49
C ILE A 109 -8.87 -5.10 -7.42
N ALA A 110 -9.12 -5.27 -8.72
CA ALA A 110 -8.93 -4.22 -9.72
C ALA A 110 -9.88 -3.04 -9.47
N GLU A 111 -11.16 -3.29 -9.17
CA GLU A 111 -12.15 -2.27 -8.82
C GLU A 111 -11.80 -1.56 -7.51
N ALA A 112 -11.41 -2.31 -6.47
CA ALA A 112 -10.99 -1.73 -5.20
C ALA A 112 -9.73 -0.85 -5.35
N LYS A 113 -8.82 -1.23 -6.24
CA LYS A 113 -7.56 -0.52 -6.51
C LYS A 113 -7.69 0.54 -7.61
N MET A 114 -8.81 0.61 -8.32
CA MET A 114 -9.01 1.49 -9.49
C MET A 114 -8.80 2.97 -9.15
N LYS A 115 -9.12 3.37 -7.91
CA LYS A 115 -8.92 4.75 -7.41
C LYS A 115 -7.45 5.19 -7.37
N ASP A 116 -6.52 4.25 -7.36
CA ASP A 116 -5.07 4.50 -7.26
C ASP A 116 -4.27 3.89 -8.42
N LEU A 117 -4.94 3.18 -9.32
CA LEU A 117 -4.35 2.66 -10.54
C LEU A 117 -4.45 3.75 -11.62
N ASN A 118 -3.35 3.97 -12.34
CA ASN A 118 -3.36 4.75 -13.59
C ASN A 118 -4.01 3.97 -14.75
N ALA A 119 -4.96 3.08 -14.46
CA ALA A 119 -5.67 2.32 -15.49
C ALA A 119 -6.85 3.16 -15.97
N ASN A 120 -6.95 3.34 -17.29
CA ASN A 120 -8.08 4.03 -17.90
C ASN A 120 -9.36 3.18 -17.87
N ASP A 121 -9.21 1.85 -17.85
CA ASP A 121 -10.29 0.87 -17.95
C ASP A 121 -10.13 -0.25 -16.93
N ILE A 122 -11.24 -0.89 -16.55
CA ILE A 122 -11.26 -2.05 -15.63
C ILE A 122 -10.41 -3.20 -16.19
N GLU A 123 -10.41 -3.39 -17.51
CA GLU A 123 -9.57 -4.41 -18.16
C GLU A 123 -8.07 -4.12 -18.01
N GLY A 124 -7.67 -2.84 -18.14
CA GLY A 124 -6.30 -2.42 -17.89
C GLY A 124 -5.88 -2.60 -16.43
N ALA A 125 -6.81 -2.32 -15.50
CA ALA A 125 -6.60 -2.58 -14.09
C ALA A 125 -6.42 -4.09 -13.82
N MET A 126 -7.26 -4.95 -14.42
CA MET A 126 -7.13 -6.40 -14.33
C MET A 126 -5.79 -6.90 -14.89
N GLN A 127 -5.31 -6.36 -16.02
CA GLN A 127 -3.99 -6.72 -16.57
C GLN A 127 -2.84 -6.37 -15.64
N ILE A 128 -2.91 -5.22 -14.95
CA ILE A 128 -1.89 -4.80 -13.99
C ILE A 128 -1.87 -5.74 -12.77
N ILE A 129 -3.05 -6.16 -12.31
CA ILE A 129 -3.17 -7.15 -11.24
C ILE A 129 -2.66 -8.53 -11.71
N LEU A 130 -2.97 -8.95 -12.93
CA LEU A 130 -2.46 -10.18 -13.56
C LEU A 130 -0.93 -10.20 -13.65
N GLY A 131 -0.31 -9.11 -14.10
CA GLY A 131 1.15 -8.98 -14.14
C GLY A 131 1.78 -9.07 -12.75
N SER A 132 1.11 -8.49 -11.75
CA SER A 132 1.51 -8.58 -10.34
C SER A 132 1.36 -10.00 -9.78
N ALA A 133 0.32 -10.74 -10.17
CA ALA A 133 0.09 -12.13 -9.77
C ALA A 133 1.18 -13.05 -10.35
N ARG A 134 1.46 -12.91 -11.66
CA ARG A 134 2.51 -13.67 -12.35
C ARG A 134 3.89 -13.45 -11.73
N SER A 135 4.20 -12.21 -11.37
CA SER A 135 5.49 -11.85 -10.73
C SER A 135 5.64 -12.45 -9.33
N MET A 136 4.56 -12.90 -8.70
CA MET A 136 4.57 -13.56 -7.39
C MET A 136 4.40 -15.08 -7.46
N GLY A 137 4.27 -15.65 -8.67
CA GLY A 137 3.97 -17.07 -8.87
C GLY A 137 2.53 -17.43 -8.48
N ILE A 138 1.59 -16.50 -8.62
CA ILE A 138 0.15 -16.77 -8.46
C ILE A 138 -0.45 -16.91 -9.86
N GLU A 139 -1.08 -18.04 -10.12
CA GLU A 139 -1.77 -18.31 -11.37
C GLU A 139 -3.22 -17.85 -11.30
N VAL A 140 -3.71 -17.23 -12.36
CA VAL A 140 -5.12 -16.81 -12.46
C VAL A 140 -5.90 -17.89 -13.19
N LYS A 141 -7.00 -18.37 -12.59
CA LYS A 141 -7.94 -19.32 -13.17
C LYS A 141 -9.31 -18.70 -13.45
#